data_AF-A0A344UAQ9-F1
#
_entry.id   AF-A0A344UAQ9-F1
#
_cell.length_a   1.000
_cell.length_b   1.000
_cell.length_c   1.000
_cell.angle_alpha   90.00
_cell.angle_beta   90.00
_cell.angle_gamma   90.00
#
_symmetry.space_group_name_H-M   'P 1'
#
loop_
_entity.id
_entity.type
_entity.pdbx_description
1 polymer ?
#
loop_
_entity_poly.entity_id
_entity_poly.type
_entity_poly.pdbx_seq_one_letter_code
_entity_poly.pdbx_strand_id
1 'polypeptide(L)'
;MGERDEDQEHGVEPARPPLTEARAREMTAGLHEAMDDVRRSVAVLAARVRDAHAARVWVPLGHSSWESYCRAEFHIGRAHAYRLLDVARALAAIHGAVTAGTETSRTRDTGPSTAAALDYGLSQRALIAVSSRADVVAELITRRLAKLAHSGLQALDTATVRAVVRQAVRDVRTAPPPPPADPLADPAVVALRAVVDDLAANSHAIGELMLEVAPPYLSDTAAADVLALLCDQIGEPLDHGLAARRYAMSGDRRALHGTVL
;
A
#
# COMPACT_ATOMS: atom_id res chain seq x y z
N MET A 1 -40.72 -60.12 2.71
CA MET A 1 -41.09 -58.81 2.14
C MET A 1 -41.93 -58.09 3.17
N GLY A 2 -41.36 -57.06 3.78
CA GLY A 2 -41.97 -56.29 4.85
C GLY A 2 -41.13 -55.04 5.04
N GLU A 3 -41.23 -54.13 4.08
CA GLU A 3 -40.63 -52.81 4.16
C GLU A 3 -41.54 -51.93 5.02
N ARG A 4 -40.93 -51.33 6.04
CA ARG A 4 -41.50 -50.27 6.87
C ARG A 4 -41.21 -48.96 6.16
N ASP A 5 -42.27 -48.23 5.82
CA ASP A 5 -42.21 -46.81 5.52
C ASP A 5 -41.85 -46.06 6.81
N GLU A 6 -40.69 -45.39 6.81
CA GLU A 6 -40.36 -44.34 7.77
C GLU A 6 -40.78 -43.00 7.14
N ASP A 7 -42.00 -42.57 7.46
CA ASP A 7 -42.47 -41.21 7.26
C ASP A 7 -41.60 -40.23 8.06
N GLN A 8 -40.64 -39.61 7.39
CA GLN A 8 -39.96 -38.41 7.90
C GLN A 8 -40.88 -37.21 7.77
N GLU A 9 -41.71 -37.01 8.79
CA GLU A 9 -42.45 -35.77 9.04
C GLU A 9 -41.44 -34.61 9.18
N HIS A 10 -41.18 -33.90 8.07
CA HIS A 10 -40.55 -32.59 8.08
C HIS A 10 -41.51 -31.61 8.77
N GLY A 11 -41.33 -31.42 10.08
CA GLY A 11 -41.99 -30.37 10.83
C GLY A 11 -41.72 -29.01 10.19
N VAL A 12 -42.71 -28.50 9.46
CA VAL A 12 -42.71 -27.14 8.94
C VAL A 12 -42.80 -26.21 10.15
N GLU A 13 -41.68 -25.60 10.52
CA GLU A 13 -41.64 -24.58 11.57
C GLU A 13 -42.64 -23.47 11.19
N PRO A 14 -43.64 -23.15 12.05
CA PRO A 14 -44.66 -22.18 11.70
C PRO A 14 -44.00 -20.82 11.45
N ALA A 15 -44.28 -20.23 10.28
CA ALA A 15 -43.73 -18.96 9.87
C ALA A 15 -44.03 -17.89 10.93
N ARG A 16 -42.98 -17.34 11.56
CA ARG A 16 -43.11 -16.27 12.54
C ARG A 16 -43.90 -15.11 11.92
N PRO A 17 -44.88 -14.53 12.63
CA PRO A 17 -45.64 -13.40 12.13
C PRO A 17 -44.70 -12.22 11.81
N PRO A 18 -44.97 -11.47 10.74
CA PRO A 18 -44.13 -10.34 10.34
C PRO A 18 -44.10 -9.28 11.45
N LEU A 19 -42.92 -8.68 11.63
CA LEU A 19 -42.70 -7.63 12.62
C LEU A 19 -43.64 -6.44 12.38
N THR A 20 -44.08 -5.80 13.46
CA THR A 20 -44.76 -4.51 13.36
C THR A 20 -43.80 -3.45 12.82
N GLU A 21 -44.35 -2.42 12.15
CA GLU A 21 -43.55 -1.37 11.53
C GLU A 21 -42.64 -0.64 12.54
N ALA A 22 -43.15 -0.38 13.75
CA ALA A 22 -42.37 0.22 14.84
C ALA A 22 -41.17 -0.66 15.24
N ARG A 23 -41.39 -1.97 15.39
CA ARG A 23 -40.32 -2.92 15.75
C ARG A 23 -39.31 -3.09 14.62
N ALA A 24 -39.76 -3.04 13.37
CA ALA A 24 -38.89 -3.06 12.19
C ALA A 24 -37.98 -1.82 12.14
N ARG A 25 -38.52 -0.62 12.42
CA ARG A 25 -37.73 0.63 12.51
C ARG A 25 -36.70 0.57 13.64
N GLU A 26 -37.09 0.11 14.83
CA GLU A 26 -36.19 -0.06 15.97
C GLU A 26 -35.05 -1.05 15.64
N MET A 27 -35.38 -2.20 15.05
CA MET A 27 -34.39 -3.19 14.63
C MET A 27 -33.43 -2.62 13.58
N THR A 28 -33.93 -1.84 12.62
CA THR A 28 -33.11 -1.19 11.60
C THR A 28 -32.19 -0.12 12.19
N ALA A 29 -32.67 0.64 13.18
CA ALA A 29 -31.82 1.59 13.92
C ALA A 29 -30.69 0.87 14.66
N GLY A 30 -30.98 -0.23 15.36
CA GLY A 30 -29.96 -1.04 16.02
C GLY A 30 -28.95 -1.66 15.06
N LEU A 31 -29.39 -2.08 13.85
CA LEU A 31 -28.48 -2.55 12.80
C LEU A 31 -27.56 -1.42 12.32
N HIS A 32 -28.08 -0.20 12.13
CA HIS A 32 -27.26 0.94 11.73
C HIS A 32 -26.18 1.27 12.77
N GLU A 33 -26.54 1.26 14.06
CA GLU A 33 -25.62 1.49 15.17
C GLU A 33 -24.52 0.41 15.23
N ALA A 34 -24.89 -0.87 15.15
CA ALA A 34 -23.92 -1.96 15.11
C ALA A 34 -22.96 -1.84 13.91
N MET A 35 -23.45 -1.39 12.75
CA MET A 35 -22.60 -1.13 11.59
C MET A 35 -21.66 0.06 11.79
N ASP A 36 -22.06 1.09 12.54
CA ASP A 36 -21.19 2.21 12.93
C ASP A 36 -20.07 1.74 13.87
N ASP A 37 -20.38 0.87 14.83
CA ASP A 37 -19.40 0.30 15.75
C ASP A 37 -18.35 -0.57 15.03
N VAL A 38 -18.79 -1.36 14.05
CA VAL A 38 -17.88 -2.12 13.17
C VAL A 38 -16.97 -1.17 12.40
N ARG A 39 -17.50 -0.08 11.83
CA ARG A 39 -16.69 0.92 11.10
C ARG A 39 -15.63 1.55 12.01
N ARG A 40 -16.01 1.95 13.22
CA ARG A 40 -15.10 2.53 14.20
C ARG A 40 -13.99 1.55 14.59
N SER A 41 -14.35 0.28 14.81
CA SER A 41 -13.40 -0.79 15.14
C SER A 41 -12.41 -1.04 14.00
N VAL A 42 -12.87 -1.02 12.75
CA VAL A 42 -12.00 -1.16 11.57
C VAL A 42 -11.04 0.02 11.45
N ALA A 43 -11.48 1.25 11.74
CA ALA A 43 -10.60 2.42 11.72
C ALA A 43 -9.48 2.31 12.78
N VAL A 44 -9.82 1.85 14.00
CA VAL A 44 -8.84 1.59 15.06
C VAL A 44 -7.85 0.50 14.66
N LEU A 45 -8.35 -0.61 14.10
CA LEU A 45 -7.50 -1.69 13.63
C LEU A 45 -6.54 -1.20 12.54
N ALA A 46 -7.03 -0.42 11.58
CA ALA A 46 -6.22 0.12 10.49
C ALA A 46 -5.11 1.03 11.02
N ALA A 47 -5.40 1.90 11.99
CA ALA A 47 -4.39 2.74 12.63
C ALA A 47 -3.30 1.88 13.32
N ARG A 48 -3.70 0.88 14.11
CA ARG A 48 -2.76 -0.04 14.78
C ARG A 48 -1.92 -0.84 13.80
N VAL A 49 -2.52 -1.31 12.71
CA VAL A 49 -1.81 -2.05 11.64
C VAL A 49 -0.76 -1.16 10.98
N ARG A 50 -1.08 0.10 10.68
CA ARG A 50 -0.10 1.06 10.15
C ARG A 50 1.04 1.28 11.13
N ASP A 51 0.73 1.53 12.40
CA ASP A 51 1.74 1.85 13.41
C ASP A 51 2.66 0.65 13.65
N ALA A 52 2.10 -0.57 13.73
CA ALA A 52 2.86 -1.81 13.79
C ALA A 52 3.74 -2.01 12.54
N HIS A 53 3.20 -1.67 11.36
CA HIS A 53 3.95 -1.82 10.12
C HIS A 53 5.09 -0.81 10.00
N ALA A 54 4.86 0.45 10.39
CA ALA A 54 5.88 1.50 10.42
C ALA A 54 7.00 1.17 11.42
N ALA A 55 6.64 0.63 12.59
CA ALA A 55 7.60 0.16 13.59
C ALA A 55 8.30 -1.15 13.21
N ARG A 56 7.93 -1.77 12.07
CA ARG A 56 8.45 -3.06 11.61
C ARG A 56 8.43 -4.14 12.70
N VAL A 57 7.33 -4.25 13.45
CA VAL A 57 7.22 -5.14 14.64
C VAL A 57 7.60 -6.60 14.38
N TRP A 58 7.52 -7.06 13.12
CA TRP A 58 7.91 -8.40 12.72
C TRP A 58 9.41 -8.67 12.84
N VAL A 59 10.26 -7.64 12.75
CA VAL A 59 11.73 -7.76 12.85
C VAL A 59 12.17 -8.18 14.26
N PRO A 60 11.84 -7.43 15.34
CA PRO A 60 12.22 -7.84 16.69
C PRO A 60 11.52 -9.13 17.15
N LEU A 61 10.38 -9.48 16.54
CA LEU A 61 9.68 -10.73 16.81
C LEU A 61 10.23 -11.93 15.99
N GLY A 62 11.28 -11.72 15.18
CA GLY A 62 11.98 -12.79 14.48
C GLY A 62 11.30 -13.31 13.20
N HIS A 63 10.32 -12.59 12.66
CA HIS A 63 9.71 -12.95 11.39
C HIS A 63 10.42 -12.27 10.21
N SER A 64 10.54 -12.99 9.08
CA SER A 64 11.24 -12.50 7.88
C SER A 64 10.52 -11.38 7.15
N SER A 65 9.21 -11.21 7.34
CA SER A 65 8.38 -10.21 6.66
C SER A 65 7.07 -9.93 7.39
N TRP A 66 6.41 -8.82 7.02
CA TRP A 66 5.05 -8.49 7.43
C TRP A 66 4.05 -9.61 7.16
N GLU A 67 4.14 -10.24 5.99
CA GLU A 67 3.29 -11.38 5.63
C GLU A 67 3.52 -12.56 6.58
N SER A 68 4.78 -12.90 6.83
CA SER A 68 5.12 -14.01 7.74
C SER A 68 4.58 -13.77 9.14
N TYR A 69 4.69 -12.54 9.63
CA TYR A 69 4.11 -12.11 10.91
C TYR A 69 2.58 -12.22 10.92
N CYS A 70 1.90 -11.67 9.91
CA CYS A 70 0.43 -11.69 9.87
C CYS A 70 -0.15 -13.10 9.75
N ARG A 71 0.54 -13.98 9.03
CA ARG A 71 0.15 -15.39 8.93
C ARG A 71 0.34 -16.13 10.25
N ALA A 72 1.43 -15.87 10.97
CA ALA A 72 1.73 -16.53 12.24
C ALA A 72 0.84 -16.02 13.38
N GLU A 73 0.68 -14.70 13.52
CA GLU A 73 -0.02 -14.10 14.66
C GLU A 73 -1.53 -13.97 14.46
N PHE A 74 -1.96 -13.61 13.25
CA PHE A 74 -3.37 -13.28 12.97
C PHE A 74 -4.07 -14.30 12.09
N HIS A 75 -3.36 -15.33 11.61
CA HIS A 75 -3.90 -16.36 10.73
C HIS A 75 -4.57 -15.80 9.47
N ILE A 76 -4.06 -14.66 8.97
CA ILE A 76 -4.54 -14.03 7.74
C ILE A 76 -3.55 -14.21 6.58
N GLY A 77 -4.09 -14.41 5.39
CA GLY A 77 -3.29 -14.51 4.16
C GLY A 77 -2.74 -13.16 3.71
N ARG A 78 -1.69 -13.20 2.86
CA ARG A 78 -0.99 -12.04 2.28
C ARG A 78 -1.95 -10.97 1.76
N ALA A 79 -2.91 -11.36 0.93
CA ALA A 79 -3.84 -10.41 0.31
C ALA A 79 -4.65 -9.62 1.34
N HIS A 80 -5.03 -10.24 2.46
CA HIS A 80 -5.74 -9.56 3.54
C HIS A 80 -4.80 -8.65 4.33
N ALA A 81 -3.59 -9.13 4.64
CA ALA A 81 -2.58 -8.34 5.35
C ALA A 81 -2.25 -7.01 4.64
N TYR A 82 -2.07 -7.04 3.31
CA TYR A 82 -1.82 -5.83 2.53
C TYR A 82 -3.08 -4.98 2.31
N ARG A 83 -4.27 -5.60 2.21
CA ARG A 83 -5.54 -4.85 2.15
C ARG A 83 -5.76 -4.00 3.41
N LEU A 84 -5.35 -4.47 4.59
CA LEU A 84 -5.43 -3.68 5.82
C LEU A 84 -4.51 -2.45 5.76
N LEU A 85 -3.31 -2.59 5.17
CA LEU A 85 -2.40 -1.46 4.94
C LEU A 85 -2.98 -0.45 3.95
N ASP A 86 -3.64 -0.89 2.88
CA ASP A 86 -4.28 0.00 1.91
C ASP A 86 -5.41 0.82 2.55
N VAL A 87 -6.23 0.17 3.37
CA VAL A 87 -7.27 0.86 4.17
C VAL A 87 -6.64 1.86 5.12
N ALA A 88 -5.57 1.47 5.81
CA ALA A 88 -4.87 2.34 6.76
C ALA A 88 -4.22 3.55 6.09
N ARG A 89 -3.62 3.35 4.90
CA ARG A 89 -3.04 4.43 4.08
C ARG A 89 -4.11 5.45 3.69
N ALA A 90 -5.25 4.98 3.17
CA ALA A 90 -6.36 5.85 2.78
C ALA A 90 -6.91 6.65 3.97
N LEU A 91 -7.15 5.99 5.11
CA LEU A 91 -7.64 6.66 6.33
C LEU A 91 -6.64 7.67 6.87
N ALA A 92 -5.35 7.35 6.87
CA ALA A 92 -4.31 8.26 7.34
C ALA A 92 -4.23 9.54 6.48
N ALA A 93 -4.29 9.39 5.15
CA ALA A 93 -4.28 10.53 4.23
C ALA A 93 -5.52 11.43 4.41
N ILE A 94 -6.71 10.82 4.51
CA ILE A 94 -7.97 11.54 4.76
C ILE A 94 -7.90 12.28 6.10
N HIS A 95 -7.45 11.60 7.16
CA HIS A 95 -7.37 12.19 8.49
C HIS A 95 -6.35 13.32 8.58
N GLY A 96 -5.18 13.16 7.95
CA GLY A 96 -4.18 14.22 7.84
C GLY A 96 -4.73 15.46 7.11
N ALA A 97 -5.45 15.27 6.00
CA ALA A 97 -6.08 16.35 5.26
C ALA A 97 -7.16 17.08 6.06
N VAL A 98 -7.99 16.34 6.79
CA VAL A 98 -9.00 16.93 7.68
C VAL A 98 -8.33 17.73 8.79
N THR A 99 -7.32 17.16 9.45
CA THR A 99 -6.58 17.83 10.54
C THR A 99 -5.97 19.14 10.03
N ALA A 100 -5.21 19.10 8.93
CA ALA A 100 -4.60 20.30 8.33
C ALA A 100 -5.65 21.35 7.89
N GLY A 101 -6.77 20.91 7.31
CA GLY A 101 -7.87 21.79 6.88
C GLY A 101 -8.67 22.40 8.04
N THR A 102 -8.68 21.76 9.21
CA THR A 102 -9.34 22.28 10.41
C THR A 102 -8.42 23.10 11.31
N GLU A 103 -7.13 22.79 11.38
CA GLU A 103 -6.11 23.60 12.07
C GLU A 103 -6.00 25.00 11.47
N THR A 104 -6.19 25.12 10.16
CA THR A 104 -6.25 26.40 9.44
C THR A 104 -7.46 27.26 9.83
N SER A 105 -8.48 26.70 10.48
CA SER A 105 -9.65 27.45 10.99
C SER A 105 -9.50 28.00 12.43
N ARG A 106 -8.47 27.58 13.18
CA ARG A 106 -8.03 27.96 14.56
C ARG A 106 -9.08 28.11 15.70
N THR A 107 -8.60 27.79 16.90
CA THR A 107 -9.27 27.83 18.22
C THR A 107 -10.37 26.78 18.43
N ARG A 108 -9.98 25.51 18.66
CA ARG A 108 -10.79 24.66 19.52
C ARG A 108 -9.97 23.62 20.29
N ASP A 109 -10.07 23.78 21.60
CA ASP A 109 -9.82 22.78 22.63
C ASP A 109 -10.99 21.80 22.64
N THR A 110 -10.86 20.70 21.91
CA THR A 110 -11.67 19.49 22.07
C THR A 110 -10.86 18.35 21.50
N GLY A 111 -10.13 17.63 22.36
CA GLY A 111 -9.42 16.42 21.95
C GLY A 111 -10.43 15.34 21.53
N PRO A 112 -10.36 14.81 20.31
CA PRO A 112 -11.11 13.62 19.97
C PRO A 112 -10.30 12.38 20.39
N SER A 113 -10.99 11.39 20.94
CA SER A 113 -10.49 10.01 20.89
C SER A 113 -10.16 9.69 19.43
N THR A 114 -8.89 9.36 19.16
CA THR A 114 -8.31 9.16 17.82
C THR A 114 -9.12 8.19 16.95
N ALA A 115 -9.90 7.29 17.55
CA ALA A 115 -10.82 6.38 16.87
C ALA A 115 -12.08 7.06 16.29
N ALA A 116 -12.72 7.92 17.08
CA ALA A 116 -13.95 8.63 16.66
C ALA A 116 -13.63 9.69 15.60
N ALA A 117 -12.41 10.25 15.64
CA ALA A 117 -11.92 11.18 14.64
C ALA A 117 -11.76 10.57 13.23
N LEU A 118 -11.65 9.25 13.14
CA LEU A 118 -11.46 8.51 11.88
C LEU A 118 -12.77 8.02 11.25
N ASP A 119 -13.91 8.14 11.95
CA ASP A 119 -15.20 7.69 11.43
C ASP A 119 -15.89 8.74 10.54
N TYR A 120 -15.50 8.69 9.27
CA TYR A 120 -16.11 9.48 8.20
C TYR A 120 -17.36 8.80 7.58
N GLY A 121 -17.83 7.67 8.13
CA GLY A 121 -18.93 6.88 7.57
C GLY A 121 -18.59 6.27 6.20
N LEU A 122 -17.31 5.98 5.95
CA LEU A 122 -16.83 5.36 4.71
C LEU A 122 -16.83 3.83 4.84
N SER A 123 -17.23 3.13 3.78
CA SER A 123 -17.11 1.67 3.73
C SER A 123 -15.67 1.26 3.42
N GLN A 124 -15.27 0.07 3.88
CA GLN A 124 -13.95 -0.51 3.54
C GLN A 124 -13.73 -0.59 2.02
N ARG A 125 -14.78 -0.94 1.26
CA ARG A 125 -14.73 -0.95 -0.21
C ARG A 125 -14.42 0.43 -0.80
N ALA A 126 -14.98 1.50 -0.21
CA ALA A 126 -14.70 2.86 -0.65
C ALA A 126 -13.24 3.24 -0.38
N LEU A 127 -12.72 2.88 0.80
CA LEU A 127 -11.34 3.15 1.20
C LEU A 127 -10.34 2.39 0.30
N ILE A 128 -10.59 1.11 0.02
CA ILE A 128 -9.76 0.32 -0.89
C ILE A 128 -9.76 0.94 -2.29
N ALA A 129 -10.92 1.34 -2.80
CA ALA A 129 -11.05 1.91 -4.14
C ALA A 129 -10.28 3.22 -4.34
N VAL A 130 -10.00 3.97 -3.27
CA VAL A 130 -9.22 5.22 -3.33
C VAL A 130 -7.81 5.08 -2.77
N SER A 131 -7.41 3.90 -2.31
CA SER A 131 -6.14 3.70 -1.59
C SER A 131 -4.89 4.04 -2.41
N SER A 132 -4.93 3.83 -3.73
CA SER A 132 -3.85 4.19 -4.66
C SER A 132 -3.87 5.67 -5.09
N ARG A 133 -4.94 6.40 -4.76
CA ARG A 133 -5.17 7.83 -5.08
C ARG A 133 -5.46 8.65 -3.82
N ALA A 134 -4.90 8.20 -2.69
CA ALA A 134 -5.21 8.75 -1.37
C ALA A 134 -4.71 10.21 -1.22
N ASP A 135 -3.64 10.55 -1.91
CA ASP A 135 -3.10 11.90 -2.11
C ASP A 135 -4.10 12.82 -2.83
N VAL A 136 -4.71 12.36 -3.91
CA VAL A 136 -5.73 13.12 -4.66
C VAL A 136 -6.97 13.38 -3.79
N VAL A 137 -7.39 12.37 -3.02
CA VAL A 137 -8.49 12.53 -2.04
C VAL A 137 -8.12 13.57 -0.99
N ALA A 138 -6.92 13.47 -0.40
CA ALA A 138 -6.42 14.40 0.60
C ALA A 138 -6.39 15.84 0.07
N GLU A 139 -5.88 16.05 -1.14
CA GLU A 139 -5.83 17.37 -1.77
C GLU A 139 -7.24 17.97 -1.97
N LEU A 140 -8.19 17.16 -2.46
CA LEU A 140 -9.58 17.59 -2.64
C LEU A 140 -10.25 17.95 -1.31
N ILE A 141 -10.00 17.18 -0.25
CA ILE A 141 -10.50 17.48 1.10
C ILE A 141 -9.92 18.82 1.58
N THR A 142 -8.59 18.97 1.57
CA THR A 142 -7.92 20.20 2.02
C THR A 142 -8.43 21.42 1.27
N ARG A 143 -8.52 21.34 -0.08
CA ARG A 143 -9.02 22.42 -0.92
C ARG A 143 -10.46 22.82 -0.57
N ARG A 144 -11.33 21.85 -0.32
CA ARG A 144 -12.74 22.09 0.02
C ARG A 144 -12.90 22.67 1.41
N LEU A 145 -12.20 22.13 2.40
CA LEU A 145 -12.22 22.66 3.76
C LEU A 145 -11.68 24.09 3.80
N ALA A 146 -10.57 24.36 3.10
CA ALA A 146 -10.06 25.71 2.95
C ALA A 146 -11.10 26.65 2.32
N LYS A 147 -11.76 26.24 1.23
CA LYS A 147 -12.81 27.06 0.59
C LYS A 147 -13.97 27.37 1.56
N LEU A 148 -14.38 26.41 2.37
CA LEU A 148 -15.44 26.61 3.38
C LEU A 148 -14.99 27.58 4.49
N ALA A 149 -13.76 27.44 4.98
CA ALA A 149 -13.18 28.37 5.96
C ALA A 149 -13.15 29.82 5.43
N HIS A 150 -12.76 30.00 4.15
CA HIS A 150 -12.76 31.31 3.50
C HIS A 150 -14.16 31.90 3.27
N SER A 151 -15.21 31.07 3.25
CA SER A 151 -16.60 31.52 3.09
C SER A 151 -17.27 32.02 4.37
N GLY A 152 -16.54 32.09 5.49
CA GLY A 152 -17.01 32.70 6.74
C GLY A 152 -17.65 31.74 7.75
N LEU A 153 -17.60 30.43 7.51
CA LEU A 153 -17.97 29.42 8.51
C LEU A 153 -16.86 29.34 9.58
N GLN A 154 -17.05 30.08 10.67
CA GLN A 154 -16.11 30.17 11.80
C GLN A 154 -15.85 28.83 12.51
N ALA A 155 -16.76 27.85 12.38
CA ALA A 155 -16.55 26.50 12.89
C ALA A 155 -17.17 25.47 11.94
N LEU A 156 -16.33 24.59 11.39
CA LEU A 156 -16.77 23.43 10.63
C LEU A 156 -17.25 22.35 11.62
N ASP A 157 -18.55 22.07 11.65
CA ASP A 157 -19.09 20.98 12.45
C ASP A 157 -18.69 19.60 11.86
N THR A 158 -18.77 18.57 12.70
CA THR A 158 -18.39 17.19 12.33
C THR A 158 -19.21 16.63 11.17
N ALA A 159 -20.49 16.99 11.03
CA ALA A 159 -21.33 16.51 9.94
C ALA A 159 -20.91 17.15 8.61
N THR A 160 -20.54 18.43 8.62
CA THR A 160 -20.00 19.15 7.47
C THR A 160 -18.68 18.54 7.00
N VAL A 161 -17.72 18.31 7.91
CA VAL A 161 -16.44 17.65 7.58
C VAL A 161 -16.68 16.26 6.99
N ARG A 162 -17.58 15.48 7.61
CA ARG A 162 -17.94 14.14 7.13
C ARG A 162 -18.54 14.19 5.72
N ALA A 163 -19.41 15.16 5.43
CA ALA A 163 -19.98 15.34 4.11
C ALA A 163 -18.91 15.68 3.06
N VAL A 164 -17.97 16.58 3.38
CA VAL A 164 -16.84 16.93 2.50
C VAL A 164 -16.00 15.70 2.17
N VAL A 165 -15.63 14.90 3.18
CA VAL A 165 -14.85 13.68 2.99
C VAL A 165 -15.59 12.66 2.12
N ARG A 166 -16.87 12.38 2.41
CA ARG A 166 -17.68 11.45 1.61
C ARG A 166 -17.78 11.89 0.16
N GLN A 167 -17.98 13.19 -0.07
CA GLN A 167 -18.07 13.73 -1.42
C GLN A 167 -16.72 13.62 -2.15
N ALA A 168 -15.60 13.96 -1.50
CA ALA A 168 -14.28 13.84 -2.11
C ALA A 168 -13.95 12.39 -2.50
N VAL A 169 -14.22 11.43 -1.61
CA VAL A 169 -14.04 10.00 -1.90
C VAL A 169 -14.94 9.53 -3.03
N ARG A 170 -16.20 9.98 -3.06
CA ARG A 170 -17.14 9.67 -4.15
C ARG A 170 -16.62 10.19 -5.48
N ASP A 171 -16.18 11.44 -5.53
CA ASP A 171 -15.70 12.08 -6.75
C ASP A 171 -14.46 11.38 -7.31
N VAL A 172 -13.50 11.01 -6.45
CA VAL A 172 -12.31 10.26 -6.86
C VAL A 172 -12.67 8.87 -7.39
N ARG A 173 -13.63 8.18 -6.75
CA ARG A 173 -14.10 6.86 -7.21
C ARG A 173 -14.81 6.91 -8.56
N THR A 174 -15.55 7.97 -8.84
CA THR A 174 -16.29 8.12 -10.10
C THR A 174 -15.47 8.79 -11.19
N ALA A 175 -14.41 9.50 -10.83
CA ALA A 175 -13.50 10.10 -11.79
C ALA A 175 -12.78 8.99 -12.58
N PRO A 176 -12.69 9.12 -13.92
CA PRO A 176 -11.85 8.24 -14.72
C PRO A 176 -10.45 8.17 -14.10
N PRO A 177 -9.79 7.01 -14.12
CA PRO A 177 -8.37 6.98 -13.78
C PRO A 177 -7.68 8.02 -14.66
N PRO A 178 -6.75 8.83 -14.11
CA PRO A 178 -5.96 9.73 -14.95
C PRO A 178 -5.37 8.89 -16.09
N PRO A 179 -5.30 9.43 -17.31
CA PRO A 179 -4.60 8.74 -18.39
C PRO A 179 -3.23 8.34 -17.83
N PRO A 180 -2.76 7.11 -18.09
CA PRO A 180 -1.48 6.68 -17.59
C PRO A 180 -0.48 7.78 -17.95
N ALA A 181 0.09 8.41 -16.92
CA ALA A 181 1.23 9.29 -17.14
C ALA A 181 2.21 8.45 -17.94
N ASP A 182 2.66 8.97 -19.09
CA ASP A 182 3.60 8.26 -19.93
C ASP A 182 4.73 7.76 -19.00
N PRO A 183 4.92 6.45 -18.81
CA PRO A 183 5.87 5.93 -17.82
C PRO A 183 7.32 6.36 -18.12
N LEU A 184 7.55 6.97 -19.29
CA LEU A 184 8.77 7.67 -19.68
C LEU A 184 8.96 9.04 -19.01
N ALA A 185 7.93 9.63 -18.39
CA ALA A 185 7.95 10.97 -17.78
C ALA A 185 7.89 10.95 -16.25
N ASP A 186 7.81 9.78 -15.60
CA ASP A 186 7.93 9.71 -14.14
C ASP A 186 9.38 10.08 -13.73
N PRO A 187 9.59 11.20 -13.02
CA PRO A 187 10.93 11.64 -12.64
C PRO A 187 11.66 10.61 -11.77
N ALA A 188 10.94 9.79 -11.00
CA ALA A 188 11.55 8.71 -10.23
C ALA A 188 12.07 7.59 -11.14
N VAL A 189 11.31 7.22 -12.18
CA VAL A 189 11.72 6.22 -13.18
C VAL A 189 12.90 6.75 -14.01
N VAL A 190 12.89 8.03 -14.37
CA VAL A 190 14.01 8.67 -15.08
C VAL A 190 15.27 8.67 -14.20
N ALA A 191 15.17 9.03 -12.92
CA ALA A 191 16.28 8.99 -11.99
C ALA A 191 16.84 7.56 -11.80
N LEU A 192 15.96 6.56 -11.67
CA LEU A 192 16.34 5.15 -11.59
C LEU A 192 17.06 4.68 -12.86
N ARG A 193 16.61 5.08 -14.05
CA ARG A 193 17.27 4.75 -15.31
C ARG A 193 18.65 5.38 -15.42
N ALA A 194 18.80 6.64 -15.02
CA ALA A 194 20.09 7.31 -14.99
C ALA A 194 21.08 6.55 -14.10
N VAL A 195 20.67 6.12 -12.90
CA VAL A 195 21.51 5.30 -12.01
C VAL A 195 21.89 3.96 -12.67
N VAL A 196 20.96 3.29 -13.35
CA VAL A 196 21.26 2.04 -14.08
C VAL A 196 22.23 2.26 -15.23
N ASP A 197 22.10 3.38 -15.95
CA ASP A 197 22.99 3.74 -17.06
C ASP A 197 24.38 4.12 -16.56
N ASP A 198 24.48 4.87 -15.45
CA ASP A 198 25.75 5.19 -14.79
C ASP A 198 26.47 3.93 -14.30
N LEU A 199 25.71 2.99 -13.73
CA LEU A 199 26.24 1.71 -13.27
C LEU A 199 26.74 0.86 -14.44
N ALA A 200 25.98 0.81 -15.54
CA ALA A 200 26.42 0.14 -16.76
C ALA A 200 27.69 0.80 -17.32
N ALA A 201 27.77 2.13 -17.35
CA ALA A 201 28.97 2.84 -17.79
C ALA A 201 30.19 2.50 -16.92
N ASN A 202 30.01 2.40 -15.60
CA ASN A 202 31.07 1.98 -14.68
C ASN A 202 31.51 0.52 -14.94
N SER A 203 30.56 -0.42 -15.06
CA SER A 203 30.88 -1.81 -15.40
C SER A 203 31.58 -1.95 -16.75
N HIS A 204 31.27 -1.08 -17.73
CA HIS A 204 32.00 -1.04 -19.00
C HIS A 204 33.44 -0.56 -18.80
N ALA A 205 33.67 0.48 -18.00
CA ALA A 205 35.01 0.98 -17.70
C ALA A 205 35.87 -0.08 -16.98
N ILE A 206 35.28 -0.80 -16.01
CA ILE A 206 35.93 -1.96 -15.38
C ILE A 206 36.25 -3.02 -16.43
N GLY A 207 35.32 -3.33 -17.33
CA GLY A 207 35.51 -4.30 -18.40
C GLY A 207 36.66 -3.95 -19.36
N GLU A 208 36.85 -2.67 -19.69
CA GLU A 208 38.00 -2.18 -20.47
C GLU A 208 39.33 -2.44 -19.74
N LEU A 209 39.39 -2.16 -18.43
CA LEU A 209 40.57 -2.49 -17.61
C LEU A 209 40.84 -4.00 -17.60
N MET A 210 39.79 -4.82 -17.52
CA MET A 210 39.93 -6.28 -17.62
C MET A 210 40.45 -6.71 -18.99
N LEU A 211 40.11 -6.01 -20.08
CA LEU A 211 40.59 -6.32 -21.43
C LEU A 211 42.04 -5.94 -21.66
N GLU A 212 42.56 -4.91 -20.97
CA GLU A 212 43.99 -4.58 -21.00
C GLU A 212 44.85 -5.72 -20.44
N VAL A 213 44.36 -6.39 -19.40
CA VAL A 213 45.07 -7.48 -18.71
C VAL A 213 44.75 -8.85 -19.29
N ALA A 214 43.50 -9.08 -19.71
CA ALA A 214 43.03 -10.31 -20.33
C ALA A 214 42.37 -10.02 -21.69
N PRO A 215 43.14 -9.98 -22.79
CA PRO A 215 42.66 -9.62 -24.12
C PRO A 215 41.51 -10.53 -24.63
N PRO A 216 40.71 -10.08 -25.60
CA PRO A 216 39.48 -10.77 -26.04
C PRO A 216 39.71 -12.16 -26.66
N TYR A 217 40.92 -12.48 -27.09
CA TYR A 217 41.26 -13.81 -27.61
C TYR A 217 41.43 -14.87 -26.51
N LEU A 218 41.52 -14.47 -25.24
CA LEU A 218 41.56 -15.40 -24.11
C LEU A 218 40.16 -15.93 -23.79
N SER A 219 40.06 -17.23 -23.55
CA SER A 219 38.84 -17.83 -22.99
C SER A 219 38.60 -17.36 -21.56
N ASP A 220 37.37 -17.44 -21.07
CA ASP A 220 37.04 -17.03 -19.69
C ASP A 220 37.84 -17.82 -18.64
N THR A 221 38.12 -19.10 -18.87
CA THR A 221 38.97 -19.90 -17.97
C THR A 221 40.41 -19.37 -17.93
N ALA A 222 40.99 -19.06 -19.09
CA ALA A 222 42.34 -18.50 -19.14
C ALA A 222 42.39 -17.05 -18.61
N ALA A 223 41.34 -16.27 -18.85
CA ALA A 223 41.20 -14.92 -18.30
C ALA A 223 41.05 -14.94 -16.77
N ALA A 224 40.34 -15.92 -16.21
CA ALA A 224 40.13 -16.05 -14.77
C ALA A 224 41.46 -16.12 -14.00
N ASP A 225 42.41 -16.94 -14.49
CA ASP A 225 43.72 -17.10 -13.86
C ASP A 225 44.53 -15.79 -13.85
N VAL A 226 44.43 -14.99 -14.91
CA VAL A 226 45.16 -13.72 -15.05
C VAL A 226 44.47 -12.59 -14.28
N LEU A 227 43.14 -12.56 -14.28
CA LEU A 227 42.34 -11.50 -13.67
C LEU A 227 42.19 -11.65 -12.15
N ALA A 228 42.38 -12.84 -11.59
CA ALA A 228 42.22 -13.08 -10.16
C ALA A 228 43.01 -12.10 -9.28
N LEU A 229 44.28 -11.83 -9.64
CA LEU A 229 45.13 -10.90 -8.89
C LEU A 229 44.68 -9.45 -9.03
N LEU A 230 44.29 -9.02 -10.23
CA LEU A 230 43.81 -7.66 -10.47
C LEU A 230 42.51 -7.42 -9.69
N CYS A 231 41.57 -8.36 -9.77
CA CYS A 231 40.28 -8.31 -9.08
C CYS A 231 40.46 -8.17 -7.56
N ASP A 232 41.37 -8.95 -6.96
CA ASP A 232 41.71 -8.85 -5.54
C ASP A 232 42.25 -7.46 -5.16
N GLN A 233 43.14 -6.88 -5.99
CA GLN A 233 43.73 -5.57 -5.74
C GLN A 233 42.74 -4.41 -5.81
N ILE A 234 41.73 -4.49 -6.68
CA ILE A 234 40.70 -3.46 -6.83
C ILE A 234 39.45 -3.74 -5.97
N GLY A 235 39.43 -4.85 -5.22
CA GLY A 235 38.30 -5.24 -4.39
C GLY A 235 37.08 -5.70 -5.18
N GLU A 236 37.25 -6.12 -6.43
CA GLU A 236 36.18 -6.62 -7.29
C GLU A 236 36.09 -8.15 -7.23
N PRO A 237 34.90 -8.75 -7.12
CA PRO A 237 34.74 -10.19 -7.25
C PRO A 237 35.16 -10.67 -8.65
N LEU A 238 35.88 -11.80 -8.73
CA LEU A 238 36.34 -12.36 -10.01
C LEU A 238 35.18 -12.60 -11.00
N ASP A 239 34.03 -13.06 -10.51
CA ASP A 239 32.84 -13.28 -11.33
C ASP A 239 32.34 -11.95 -11.95
N HIS A 240 32.39 -10.86 -11.18
CA HIS A 240 32.04 -9.52 -11.67
C HIS A 240 33.06 -9.03 -12.70
N GLY A 241 34.36 -9.21 -12.45
CA GLY A 241 35.42 -8.87 -13.42
C GLY A 241 35.25 -9.59 -14.76
N LEU A 242 34.96 -10.90 -14.74
CA LEU A 242 34.69 -11.69 -15.94
C LEU A 242 33.41 -11.25 -16.67
N ALA A 243 32.35 -10.91 -15.92
CA ALA A 243 31.13 -10.38 -16.51
C ALA A 243 31.31 -8.99 -17.13
N ALA A 244 32.04 -8.09 -16.46
CA ALA A 244 32.41 -6.77 -16.96
C ALA A 244 33.24 -6.87 -18.25
N ARG A 245 34.21 -7.80 -18.29
CA ARG A 245 34.99 -8.10 -19.51
C ARG A 245 34.10 -8.54 -20.67
N ARG A 246 33.17 -9.48 -20.44
CA ARG A 246 32.19 -9.92 -21.46
C ARG A 246 31.29 -8.77 -21.91
N TYR A 247 30.91 -7.89 -20.98
CA TYR A 247 30.09 -6.72 -21.29
C TYR A 247 30.85 -5.72 -22.18
N ALA A 248 32.10 -5.38 -21.86
CA ALA A 248 32.91 -4.47 -22.69
C ALA A 248 33.13 -5.01 -24.12
N MET A 249 33.34 -6.33 -24.28
CA MET A 249 33.50 -6.93 -25.62
C MET A 249 32.22 -6.90 -26.47
N SER A 250 31.05 -7.05 -25.85
CA SER A 250 29.79 -7.31 -26.56
C SER A 250 28.82 -6.13 -26.58
N GLY A 251 28.95 -5.20 -25.63
CA GLY A 251 27.95 -4.18 -25.34
C GLY A 251 26.62 -4.73 -24.81
N ASP A 252 26.48 -6.04 -24.60
CA ASP A 252 25.23 -6.67 -24.13
C ASP A 252 25.16 -6.67 -22.60
N ARG A 253 24.25 -5.84 -22.05
CA ARG A 253 24.02 -5.71 -20.60
C ARG A 253 23.65 -7.04 -19.93
N ARG A 254 23.16 -8.02 -20.69
CA ARG A 254 22.86 -9.36 -20.16
C ARG A 254 24.11 -10.12 -19.70
N ALA A 255 25.30 -9.71 -20.13
CA ALA A 255 26.54 -10.28 -19.63
C ALA A 255 26.76 -10.07 -18.13
N LEU A 256 26.18 -8.99 -17.56
CA LEU A 256 26.24 -8.60 -16.14
C LEU A 256 25.19 -9.30 -15.26
N HIS A 257 24.32 -10.14 -15.83
CA HIS A 257 23.25 -10.76 -15.06
C HIS A 257 23.80 -11.78 -14.06
N GLY A 258 23.41 -11.65 -12.78
CA GLY A 258 23.76 -12.61 -11.73
C GLY A 258 25.09 -12.33 -11.03
N THR A 259 25.85 -11.33 -11.46
CA THR A 259 26.94 -10.75 -10.67
C THR A 259 26.34 -9.62 -9.84
N VAL A 260 26.43 -9.76 -8.52
CA VAL A 260 25.79 -8.84 -7.56
C VAL A 260 26.16 -7.39 -7.89
N LEU A 261 25.13 -6.58 -8.18
CA LEU A 261 25.17 -5.12 -8.09
C LEU A 261 25.05 -4.69 -6.64
#